data_AF-A0AAD7FVC0-F1
#
_entry.id   AF-A0AAD7FVC0-F1
#
_cell.length_a   1.000
_cell.length_b   1.000
_cell.length_c   1.000
_cell.angle_alpha   90.00
_cell.angle_beta   90.00
_cell.angle_gamma   90.00
#
_symmetry.space_group_name_H-M   'P 1'
#
loop_
_entity.id
_entity.type
_entity.pdbx_description
1 polymer ?
#
loop_
_entity_poly.entity_id
_entity_poly.type
_entity_poly.pdbx_seq_one_letter_code
_entity_poly.pdbx_strand_id
1 'polypeptide(L)'
;MSDRKRVVYQEWLCDPDGAILPKPPPKGQRTENGIIWGHSLEDFFWIQRIPKINVLTIWTRSMIQTITEAPQTMNPPKIPLHGACTASDSPLACSDVACAHQTPRRSTLWFHRQGLWASSSSRGRSGEGQGEEGRVGCTDGYNAASSASDTISRKRRLILAEDAPAPEDDGSKSPQSTAASSGGWSSGSGEWDAARPTAAGDGPKEGENKSPDPTTGKAKDAKEGDVKASEPQDDPTHKPTPAPPPSPEVRLTAYCFLFCFDDLSQPPIYNRLPKLEEFIPTAYFPDILYVNDPQGQSSLGHYGRNGQSAKTQTKEAVPRKYKRVWPRFDRDEEGPRSKPELPKSPSSNLRIAHLDLSAAPLLGTGNHSVVHRASLLLPTPLTGRSPTGQVLVAAKTGFSNSEARQLLQNEGKIYGAFPKHLQEDWCGYNLVAPITHPVPVGAVVPKFYGYYVPVMEDQRETDEKFALQRFQRTASYREWEKQSPILLLEECGSPIESHKFTPDERSECFSLALRLPHAEFTQNSFYVRNILRQPGPLSVPPAERSDRTPSFRIIDFGRGEHWPYELKAKTQVEKCAKQWWEARDYEVRKAHAELQIQDFNY
;
A
#
# COMPACT_ATOMS: atom_id res chain seq x y z
N MET A 1 -1.41 -28.14 5.35
CA MET A 1 -0.51 -27.26 4.56
C MET A 1 0.88 -27.45 5.13
N SER A 2 1.89 -27.77 4.32
CA SER A 2 3.27 -27.86 4.78
C SER A 2 3.75 -26.48 5.23
N ASP A 3 4.34 -26.37 6.42
CA ASP A 3 4.91 -25.12 6.92
C ASP A 3 5.91 -24.56 5.91
N ARG A 4 5.67 -23.34 5.41
CA ARG A 4 6.67 -22.61 4.64
C ARG A 4 7.71 -22.06 5.59
N LYS A 5 8.76 -22.82 5.82
CA LYS A 5 9.93 -22.30 6.52
C LYS A 5 10.84 -21.60 5.51
N ARG A 6 10.93 -20.28 5.58
CA ARG A 6 11.91 -19.49 4.84
C ARG A 6 13.19 -19.45 5.65
N VAL A 7 14.15 -20.30 5.29
CA VAL A 7 15.43 -20.41 5.99
C VAL A 7 16.53 -19.93 5.06
N VAL A 8 17.47 -19.15 5.59
CA VAL A 8 18.72 -18.84 4.90
C VAL A 8 19.60 -20.08 5.00
N TYR A 9 19.78 -20.79 3.89
CA TYR A 9 20.56 -22.03 3.84
C TYR A 9 22.03 -21.80 3.48
N GLN A 10 22.35 -20.67 2.88
CA GLN A 10 23.71 -20.38 2.46
C GLN A 10 24.52 -19.87 3.66
N GLU A 11 25.73 -20.40 3.80
CA GLU A 11 26.72 -19.93 4.76
C GLU A 11 27.94 -19.44 3.99
N TRP A 12 28.42 -18.25 4.32
CA TRP A 12 29.69 -17.73 3.83
C TRP A 12 30.70 -17.79 4.98
N LEU A 13 31.56 -18.80 4.90
CA LEU A 13 32.61 -19.02 5.89
C LEU A 13 33.70 -17.96 5.71
N CYS A 14 33.88 -17.12 6.73
CA CYS A 14 35.01 -16.20 6.78
C CYS A 14 36.30 -16.99 7.05
N ASP A 15 37.39 -16.50 6.47
CA ASP A 15 38.73 -16.98 6.83
C ASP A 15 38.91 -16.87 8.36
N PRO A 16 39.27 -17.97 9.07
CA PRO A 16 39.47 -17.93 10.52
C PRO A 16 40.57 -16.96 10.97
N ASP A 17 41.46 -16.56 10.07
CA ASP A 17 42.52 -15.56 10.30
C ASP A 17 42.25 -14.25 9.53
N GLY A 18 41.06 -14.10 8.95
CA GLY A 18 40.63 -12.93 8.19
C GLY A 18 40.38 -11.68 9.05
N ALA A 19 40.16 -10.56 8.39
CA ALA A 19 39.77 -9.31 9.07
C ALA A 19 38.34 -9.39 9.63
N ILE A 20 38.08 -8.65 10.71
CA ILE A 20 36.73 -8.46 11.23
C ILE A 20 35.90 -7.71 10.19
N LEU A 21 34.72 -8.23 9.86
CA LEU A 21 33.82 -7.56 8.93
C LEU A 21 33.26 -6.25 9.52
N PRO A 22 33.14 -5.19 8.70
CA PRO A 22 32.83 -3.85 9.16
C PRO A 22 31.43 -3.74 9.81
N LYS A 23 31.29 -2.73 10.68
CA LYS A 23 30.01 -2.26 11.21
C LYS A 23 29.88 -0.74 10.96
N PRO A 24 28.83 -0.26 10.27
CA PRO A 24 27.72 -1.04 9.69
C PRO A 24 28.16 -1.95 8.53
N PRO A 25 27.37 -2.98 8.18
CA PRO A 25 27.65 -3.79 7.00
C PRO A 25 27.63 -2.90 5.74
N PRO A 26 28.29 -3.32 4.64
CA PRO A 26 28.25 -2.59 3.38
C PRO A 26 26.82 -2.32 2.92
N LYS A 27 26.66 -1.25 2.15
CA LYS A 27 25.33 -0.86 1.68
C LYS A 27 24.68 -1.95 0.83
N GLY A 28 25.42 -2.63 -0.05
CA GLY A 28 24.86 -3.62 -0.98
C GLY A 28 23.65 -3.11 -1.77
N GLN A 29 22.85 -4.01 -2.31
CA GLN A 29 21.54 -3.67 -2.86
C GLN A 29 20.53 -3.45 -1.72
N ARG A 30 19.71 -2.41 -1.90
CA ARG A 30 18.66 -1.98 -0.97
C ARG A 30 17.43 -1.57 -1.75
N THR A 31 16.26 -1.73 -1.14
CA THR A 31 15.05 -1.02 -1.58
C THR A 31 15.23 0.50 -1.40
N GLU A 32 14.37 1.30 -2.01
CA GLU A 32 14.43 2.77 -1.91
C GLU A 32 14.36 3.28 -0.46
N ASN A 33 13.64 2.59 0.42
CA ASN A 33 13.58 2.88 1.86
C ASN A 33 14.76 2.30 2.67
N GLY A 34 15.83 1.84 2.01
CA GLY A 34 17.09 1.43 2.64
C GLY A 34 17.08 0.03 3.28
N ILE A 35 16.08 -0.80 2.99
CA ILE A 35 15.97 -2.16 3.52
C ILE A 35 16.79 -3.13 2.66
N ILE A 36 17.41 -4.12 3.32
CA ILE A 36 18.18 -5.19 2.66
C ILE A 36 17.29 -5.94 1.66
N TRP A 37 17.76 -6.10 0.43
CA TRP A 37 17.02 -6.78 -0.64
C TRP A 37 17.86 -7.86 -1.33
N GLY A 38 17.20 -8.96 -1.68
CA GLY A 38 17.74 -10.04 -2.52
C GLY A 38 16.64 -10.56 -3.46
N HIS A 39 17.03 -10.99 -4.66
CA HIS A 39 16.09 -11.46 -5.68
C HIS A 39 15.51 -12.83 -5.32
N SER A 40 16.32 -13.68 -4.68
CA SER A 40 15.96 -15.02 -4.22
C SER A 40 16.43 -15.27 -2.78
N LEU A 41 15.98 -16.37 -2.17
CA LEU A 41 16.51 -16.82 -0.86
C LEU A 41 18.01 -17.19 -0.94
N GLU A 42 18.52 -17.53 -2.12
CA GLU A 42 19.93 -17.87 -2.36
C GLU A 42 20.84 -16.64 -2.40
N ASP A 43 20.26 -15.43 -2.34
CA ASP A 43 21.02 -14.20 -2.23
C ASP A 43 21.35 -13.85 -0.78
N PHE A 44 20.83 -14.58 0.20
CA PHE A 44 21.08 -14.34 1.61
C PHE A 44 22.06 -15.37 2.16
N PHE A 45 23.03 -14.92 2.95
CA PHE A 45 24.08 -15.74 3.53
C PHE A 45 24.17 -15.50 5.02
N TRP A 46 24.25 -16.56 5.81
CA TRP A 46 24.78 -16.49 7.16
C TRP A 46 26.29 -16.25 7.08
N ILE A 47 26.75 -15.20 7.75
CA ILE A 47 28.16 -14.82 7.75
C ILE A 47 28.67 -14.72 9.18
N GLN A 48 29.82 -15.36 9.45
CA GLN A 48 30.55 -15.19 10.69
C GLN A 48 31.29 -13.84 10.69
N ARG A 49 30.74 -12.84 11.38
CA ARG A 49 31.27 -11.46 11.32
C ARG A 49 32.65 -11.32 11.95
N ILE A 50 32.89 -12.03 13.05
CA ILE A 50 34.15 -12.03 13.78
C ILE A 50 34.73 -13.44 13.70
N PRO A 51 35.89 -13.64 13.05
CA PRO A 51 36.50 -14.95 12.95
C PRO A 51 36.65 -15.62 14.31
N LYS A 52 36.40 -16.94 14.36
CA LYS A 52 36.47 -17.76 15.58
C LYS A 52 35.47 -17.40 16.69
N ILE A 53 34.63 -16.38 16.53
CA ILE A 53 33.54 -16.06 17.46
C ILE A 53 32.21 -16.36 16.78
N ASN A 54 31.29 -17.04 17.47
CA ASN A 54 29.98 -17.40 16.94
C ASN A 54 29.02 -16.18 16.91
N VAL A 55 29.38 -15.16 16.13
CA VAL A 55 28.55 -13.98 15.82
C VAL A 55 28.15 -14.07 14.36
N LEU A 56 27.00 -14.71 14.11
CA LEU A 56 26.41 -14.83 12.78
C LEU A 56 25.53 -13.62 12.47
N THR A 57 25.66 -13.10 11.26
CA THR A 57 24.80 -12.04 10.70
C THR A 57 24.37 -12.40 9.29
N ILE A 58 23.16 -12.05 8.89
CA ILE A 58 22.70 -12.30 7.52
C ILE A 58 23.09 -11.12 6.62
N TRP A 59 23.77 -11.42 5.53
CA TRP A 59 24.16 -10.47 4.51
C TRP A 59 23.63 -10.91 3.16
N THR A 60 23.54 -9.99 2.21
CA THR A 60 23.18 -10.33 0.84
C THR A 60 24.40 -10.52 -0.04
N ARG A 61 24.25 -11.26 -1.14
CA ARG A 61 25.26 -11.44 -2.19
C ARG A 61 25.89 -10.11 -2.62
N SER A 62 25.08 -9.09 -2.81
CA SER A 62 25.54 -7.74 -3.20
C SER A 62 26.34 -7.02 -2.10
N MET A 63 26.07 -7.30 -0.82
CA MET A 63 26.93 -6.79 0.26
C MET A 63 28.29 -7.47 0.26
N ILE A 64 28.33 -8.79 0.02
CA ILE A 64 29.58 -9.57 -0.06
C ILE A 64 30.42 -9.06 -1.25
N GLN A 65 29.80 -8.88 -2.43
CA GLN A 65 30.45 -8.33 -3.63
C GLN A 65 31.12 -6.97 -3.36
N THR A 66 30.44 -6.09 -2.62
CA THR A 66 30.98 -4.75 -2.29
C THR A 66 32.32 -4.84 -1.52
N ILE A 67 32.50 -5.84 -0.67
CA ILE A 67 33.77 -6.04 0.06
C ILE A 67 34.83 -6.70 -0.80
N THR A 68 34.44 -7.68 -1.64
CA THR A 68 35.40 -8.38 -2.50
C THR A 68 35.95 -7.47 -3.61
N GLU A 69 35.17 -6.48 -4.05
CA GLU A 69 35.53 -5.54 -5.10
C GLU A 69 36.20 -4.26 -4.58
N ALA A 70 36.21 -4.02 -3.26
CA ALA A 70 36.84 -2.85 -2.68
C ALA A 70 38.37 -2.86 -2.98
N PRO A 71 38.96 -1.76 -3.47
CA PRO A 71 40.38 -1.69 -3.80
C PRO A 71 41.22 -2.12 -2.60
N GLN A 72 42.21 -2.99 -2.87
CA GLN A 72 42.95 -3.85 -1.94
C GLN A 72 43.82 -3.15 -0.87
N THR A 73 43.40 -2.02 -0.30
CA THR A 73 44.05 -1.47 0.91
C THR A 73 43.82 -2.34 2.15
N MET A 74 42.92 -3.32 2.06
CA MET A 74 42.84 -4.47 2.96
C MET A 74 43.11 -5.73 2.12
N ASN A 75 44.11 -6.53 2.49
CA ASN A 75 44.38 -7.81 1.84
C ASN A 75 43.09 -8.65 1.82
N PRO A 76 42.46 -8.90 0.66
CA PRO A 76 41.25 -9.71 0.63
C PRO A 76 41.62 -11.15 1.01
N PRO A 77 40.81 -11.84 1.83
CA PRO A 77 41.02 -13.26 2.10
C PRO A 77 41.01 -14.03 0.77
N LYS A 78 41.98 -14.93 0.60
CA LYS A 78 42.04 -15.83 -0.56
C LYS A 78 40.92 -16.84 -0.43
N ILE A 79 39.79 -16.62 -1.10
CA ILE A 79 38.65 -17.53 -1.08
C ILE A 79 38.63 -18.35 -2.37
N PRO A 80 38.67 -19.69 -2.31
CA PRO A 80 38.29 -20.52 -3.43
C PRO A 80 36.76 -20.48 -3.58
N LEU A 81 36.28 -19.81 -4.63
CA LEU A 81 34.90 -19.97 -5.10
C LEU A 81 34.72 -21.39 -5.64
N HIS A 82 34.53 -22.37 -4.76
CA HIS A 82 34.02 -23.67 -5.18
C HIS A 82 32.55 -23.52 -5.56
N GLY A 83 32.25 -23.53 -6.86
CA GLY A 83 30.89 -23.76 -7.37
C GLY A 83 30.19 -22.62 -8.12
N ALA A 84 30.89 -21.59 -8.60
CA ALA A 84 30.31 -20.69 -9.60
C ALA A 84 30.42 -21.33 -10.99
N CYS A 85 29.43 -22.15 -11.37
CA CYS A 85 29.29 -22.62 -12.74
C CYS A 85 29.06 -21.41 -13.66
N THR A 86 30.08 -21.01 -14.39
CA THR A 86 29.92 -20.11 -15.54
C THR A 86 29.37 -20.95 -16.69
N ALA A 87 28.12 -20.70 -17.06
CA ALA A 87 27.58 -21.22 -18.30
C ALA A 87 28.29 -20.49 -19.45
N SER A 88 29.25 -21.16 -20.08
CA SER A 88 29.78 -20.78 -21.37
C SER A 88 29.69 -21.97 -22.31
N ASP A 89 29.12 -21.70 -23.48
CA ASP A 89 28.79 -22.66 -24.53
C ASP A 89 30.04 -23.37 -25.07
N SER A 90 30.09 -24.69 -24.96
CA SER A 90 30.60 -25.62 -26.00
C SER A 90 30.46 -27.09 -25.53
N PRO A 91 30.03 -28.02 -26.41
CA PRO A 91 29.80 -29.41 -26.03
C PRO A 91 31.03 -30.26 -26.37
N LEU A 92 31.79 -30.69 -25.36
CA LEU A 92 32.68 -31.84 -25.52
C LEU A 92 32.62 -32.75 -24.30
N ALA A 93 32.44 -34.03 -24.63
CA ALA A 93 32.24 -35.15 -23.73
C ALA A 93 33.37 -35.31 -22.72
N CYS A 94 33.01 -35.67 -21.49
CA CYS A 94 33.91 -36.40 -20.60
C CYS A 94 33.11 -37.39 -19.75
N SER A 95 33.64 -38.61 -19.73
CA SER A 95 33.12 -39.85 -19.17
C SER A 95 33.15 -39.90 -17.63
N ASP A 96 32.18 -40.64 -17.09
CA ASP A 96 32.17 -41.41 -15.84
C ASP A 96 33.19 -41.03 -14.75
N VAL A 97 32.72 -40.28 -13.75
CA VAL A 97 33.26 -40.34 -12.38
C VAL A 97 32.08 -40.36 -11.40
N ALA A 98 32.08 -41.37 -10.54
CA ALA A 98 31.06 -41.65 -9.56
C ALA A 98 30.78 -40.46 -8.60
N CYS A 99 29.55 -39.93 -8.64
CA CYS A 99 29.03 -39.06 -7.60
C CYS A 99 28.70 -39.89 -6.35
N ALA A 100 29.56 -39.82 -5.34
CA ALA A 100 29.20 -40.19 -3.98
C ALA A 100 28.14 -39.20 -3.46
N HIS A 101 26.97 -39.73 -3.06
CA HIS A 101 25.96 -38.99 -2.32
C HIS A 101 26.54 -38.41 -1.03
N GLN A 102 26.77 -37.09 -0.99
CA GLN A 102 26.88 -36.37 0.27
C GLN A 102 25.47 -36.04 0.76
N THR A 103 25.03 -36.76 1.79
CA THR A 103 23.86 -36.42 2.60
C THR A 103 24.05 -35.07 3.29
N PRO A 104 23.04 -34.19 3.35
CA PRO A 104 23.14 -32.92 4.06
C PRO A 104 23.27 -33.18 5.56
N ARG A 105 24.33 -32.64 6.18
CA ARG A 105 24.47 -32.57 7.64
C ARG A 105 23.39 -31.64 8.18
N ARG A 106 22.33 -32.21 8.76
CA ARG A 106 21.42 -31.49 9.65
C ARG A 106 22.18 -31.16 10.94
N SER A 107 22.66 -29.94 11.09
CA SER A 107 23.07 -29.42 12.40
C SER A 107 21.83 -28.93 13.16
N THR A 108 21.22 -29.80 13.96
CA THR A 108 20.30 -29.37 15.01
C THR A 108 21.11 -28.83 16.18
N LEU A 109 21.28 -27.51 16.26
CA LEU A 109 21.84 -26.82 17.41
C LEU A 109 20.72 -26.02 18.09
N TRP A 110 20.35 -26.47 19.30
CA TRP A 110 19.44 -25.76 20.19
C TRP A 110 20.16 -24.57 20.82
N PHE A 111 19.58 -23.38 20.73
CA PHE A 111 20.14 -22.16 21.32
C PHE A 111 19.56 -21.92 22.73
N HIS A 112 20.45 -21.79 23.72
CA HIS A 112 20.17 -21.05 24.94
C HIS A 112 20.93 -19.74 24.88
N ARG A 113 20.22 -18.61 24.98
CA ARG A 113 20.87 -17.30 25.11
C ARG A 113 20.24 -16.51 26.26
N GLN A 114 21.09 -16.19 27.23
CA GLN A 114 20.80 -15.26 28.30
C GLN A 114 20.64 -13.84 27.72
N GLY A 115 19.54 -13.19 28.07
CA GLY A 115 19.29 -11.79 27.77
C GLY A 115 20.05 -10.89 28.75
N LEU A 116 21.03 -10.15 28.25
CA LEU A 116 21.54 -8.94 28.90
C LEU A 116 20.68 -7.78 28.44
N TRP A 117 19.62 -7.49 29.20
CA TRP A 117 19.03 -6.16 29.25
C TRP A 117 19.72 -5.39 30.37
N ALA A 118 20.45 -4.33 30.01
CA ALA A 118 21.09 -3.44 30.97
C ALA A 118 20.02 -2.59 31.67
N SER A 119 19.63 -3.02 32.87
CA SER A 119 18.86 -2.22 33.82
C SER A 119 19.81 -1.24 34.51
N SER A 120 19.69 0.05 34.22
CA SER A 120 20.39 1.09 34.98
C SER A 120 19.61 1.38 36.28
N SER A 121 20.07 0.82 37.39
CA SER A 121 19.61 1.14 38.75
C SER A 121 20.80 1.24 39.70
N SER A 122 21.10 2.45 40.19
CA SER A 122 21.75 2.67 41.50
C SER A 122 21.57 4.15 41.88
N ARG A 123 20.68 4.43 42.83
CA ARG A 123 20.96 4.68 44.27
C ARG A 123 21.50 6.08 44.54
N GLY A 124 20.73 6.85 45.32
CA GLY A 124 21.20 8.05 45.99
C GLY A 124 21.92 7.76 47.31
N ARG A 125 22.54 8.81 47.86
CA ARG A 125 22.50 9.18 49.29
C ARG A 125 23.23 10.51 49.53
N SER A 126 22.55 11.40 50.26
CA SER A 126 23.00 12.25 51.40
C SER A 126 24.35 12.97 51.36
N GLY A 127 24.33 14.25 51.79
CA GLY A 127 25.46 14.86 52.49
C GLY A 127 25.46 16.38 52.48
N GLU A 128 25.43 16.98 53.67
CA GLU A 128 25.37 18.40 54.01
C GLU A 128 26.59 19.25 53.56
N GLY A 129 26.42 20.57 53.55
CA GLY A 129 27.54 21.52 53.50
C GLY A 129 27.08 22.98 53.46
N GLN A 130 27.08 23.62 54.63
CA GLN A 130 26.92 25.07 54.83
C GLN A 130 28.08 25.85 54.19
N GLY A 131 27.85 27.11 53.82
CA GLY A 131 28.92 28.04 53.43
C GLY A 131 28.39 29.42 53.06
N GLU A 132 28.65 30.36 53.97
CA GLU A 132 28.29 31.79 53.97
C GLU A 132 28.97 32.65 52.89
N GLU A 133 28.32 33.80 52.65
CA GLU A 133 28.84 35.15 52.35
C GLU A 133 29.76 35.42 51.14
N GLY A 134 29.34 36.42 50.33
CA GLY A 134 30.16 37.03 49.29
C GLY A 134 29.43 38.10 48.49
N ARG A 135 29.19 39.25 49.12
CA ARG A 135 28.54 40.46 48.57
C ARG A 135 29.58 41.33 47.86
N VAL A 136 29.50 41.55 46.54
CA VAL A 136 29.97 42.79 45.86
C VAL A 136 29.13 43.02 44.60
N GLY A 137 28.50 44.20 44.51
CA GLY A 137 27.68 44.60 43.38
C GLY A 137 28.47 45.26 42.25
N CYS A 138 27.81 45.46 41.11
CA CYS A 138 28.00 46.63 40.24
C CYS A 138 26.74 46.81 39.39
N THR A 139 26.52 48.08 39.09
CA THR A 139 25.31 48.76 38.63
C THR A 139 25.14 48.77 37.11
N ASP A 140 24.00 49.33 36.71
CA ASP A 140 23.64 49.89 35.40
C ASP A 140 23.08 48.85 34.41
N GLY A 141 21.83 48.92 33.96
CA GLY A 141 20.98 50.08 33.65
C GLY A 141 20.67 50.00 32.15
N TYR A 142 19.40 49.92 31.77
CA TYR A 142 18.77 50.55 30.60
C TYR A 142 17.42 49.89 30.23
N ASN A 143 16.38 50.70 30.46
CA ASN A 143 15.15 50.93 29.70
C ASN A 143 14.11 49.83 29.43
N ALA A 144 12.95 50.12 30.04
CA ALA A 144 11.61 49.73 29.68
C ALA A 144 11.20 50.15 28.26
N ALA A 145 10.32 49.34 27.66
CA ALA A 145 8.97 49.71 27.20
C ALA A 145 8.57 48.91 25.95
N SER A 146 7.58 48.03 26.07
CA SER A 146 6.29 48.23 25.37
C SER A 146 5.41 46.99 25.57
N SER A 147 4.24 47.29 26.12
CA SER A 147 3.05 46.48 26.14
C SER A 147 2.52 46.22 24.73
N ALA A 148 2.09 44.99 24.44
CA ALA A 148 0.93 44.77 23.59
C ALA A 148 0.30 43.41 23.94
N SER A 149 -0.90 43.50 24.49
CA SER A 149 -1.83 42.43 24.80
C SER A 149 -2.21 41.66 23.54
N ASP A 150 -2.23 40.33 23.61
CA ASP A 150 -3.04 39.51 22.70
C ASP A 150 -3.72 38.39 23.46
N THR A 151 -4.96 38.67 23.83
CA THR A 151 -5.93 37.75 24.40
C THR A 151 -6.69 37.09 23.25
N ILE A 152 -6.31 35.87 22.86
CA ILE A 152 -7.20 35.01 22.06
C ILE A 152 -7.37 33.66 22.76
N SER A 153 -8.60 33.47 23.22
CA SER A 153 -9.16 32.33 23.91
C SER A 153 -8.86 30.98 23.24
N ARG A 154 -8.07 30.15 23.94
CA ARG A 154 -8.01 28.71 23.73
C ARG A 154 -9.22 28.05 24.39
N LYS A 155 -10.05 27.34 23.62
CA LYS A 155 -10.89 26.24 24.12
C LYS A 155 -10.43 24.94 23.49
N ARG A 156 -9.50 24.24 24.15
CA ARG A 156 -9.31 22.79 24.01
C ARG A 156 -9.64 22.17 25.36
N ARG A 157 -10.72 21.39 25.40
CA ARG A 157 -11.04 20.45 26.49
C ARG A 157 -9.91 19.42 26.55
N LEU A 158 -9.08 19.52 27.59
CA LEU A 158 -8.28 18.43 28.11
C LEU A 158 -9.15 17.70 29.12
N ILE A 159 -9.42 16.42 28.87
CA ILE A 159 -9.84 15.48 29.92
C ILE A 159 -8.52 14.97 30.50
N LEU A 160 -8.15 15.48 31.67
CA LEU A 160 -7.20 14.85 32.56
C LEU A 160 -8.00 14.32 33.74
N ALA A 161 -7.84 13.03 34.02
CA ALA A 161 -8.31 12.40 35.23
C ALA A 161 -7.54 12.98 36.42
N GLU A 162 -8.28 13.52 37.39
CA GLU A 162 -7.72 13.88 38.69
C GLU A 162 -7.82 12.67 39.61
N ASP A 163 -6.66 12.29 40.15
CA ASP A 163 -6.51 11.44 41.32
C ASP A 163 -7.17 12.11 42.54
N ALA A 164 -7.96 11.35 43.29
CA ALA A 164 -8.41 11.71 44.62
C ALA A 164 -8.40 10.47 45.54
N PRO A 165 -8.19 10.67 46.85
CA PRO A 165 -7.43 9.76 47.70
C PRO A 165 -8.28 8.66 48.35
N ALA A 166 -7.59 7.60 48.76
CA ALA A 166 -8.13 6.55 49.61
C ALA A 166 -8.57 7.10 50.98
N PRO A 167 -9.75 6.71 51.49
CA PRO A 167 -10.06 6.82 52.90
C PRO A 167 -9.88 5.49 53.63
N GLU A 168 -9.58 5.65 54.90
CA GLU A 168 -9.17 4.65 55.87
C GLU A 168 -10.29 3.66 56.24
N ASP A 169 -9.79 2.55 56.76
CA ASP A 169 -10.42 1.44 57.45
C ASP A 169 -11.27 1.91 58.65
N ASP A 170 -12.56 1.55 58.68
CA ASP A 170 -13.24 1.33 59.96
C ASP A 170 -14.41 0.35 59.80
N GLY A 171 -14.54 -0.52 60.78
CA GLY A 171 -15.24 -1.79 60.64
C GLY A 171 -16.75 -1.78 60.92
N SER A 172 -17.28 -2.99 60.74
CA SER A 172 -18.43 -3.61 61.40
C SER A 172 -19.81 -3.58 60.71
N LYS A 173 -20.38 -4.81 60.73
CA LYS A 173 -21.80 -5.23 60.66
C LYS A 173 -22.39 -5.61 59.29
N SER A 174 -22.54 -6.94 59.13
CA SER A 174 -23.60 -7.64 58.37
C SER A 174 -25.02 -7.24 58.86
N PRO A 175 -26.16 -7.72 58.30
CA PRO A 175 -26.37 -8.51 57.07
C PRO A 175 -27.53 -7.99 56.19
N GLN A 176 -27.69 -8.54 54.97
CA GLN A 176 -28.94 -9.09 54.40
C GLN A 176 -29.01 -9.00 52.87
N SER A 177 -29.43 -10.13 52.32
CA SER A 177 -29.84 -10.43 50.95
C SER A 177 -30.82 -9.42 50.35
N THR A 178 -30.64 -9.09 49.07
CA THR A 178 -31.73 -9.11 48.07
C THR A 178 -31.16 -9.27 46.68
N ALA A 179 -31.88 -10.05 45.86
CA ALA A 179 -31.56 -10.43 44.51
C ALA A 179 -31.81 -9.27 43.50
N ALA A 180 -30.96 -9.15 42.48
CA ALA A 180 -31.32 -8.49 41.21
C ALA A 180 -30.37 -8.92 40.07
N SER A 181 -30.91 -9.73 39.15
CA SER A 181 -30.87 -9.51 37.70
C SER A 181 -29.50 -9.23 37.04
N SER A 182 -28.78 -10.28 36.66
CA SER A 182 -27.71 -10.25 35.65
C SER A 182 -28.32 -10.30 34.23
N GLY A 183 -28.43 -9.15 33.58
CA GLY A 183 -28.70 -9.05 32.14
C GLY A 183 -27.41 -9.26 31.35
N GLY A 184 -27.17 -10.49 30.89
CA GLY A 184 -26.05 -10.85 30.04
C GLY A 184 -26.18 -10.24 28.63
N TRP A 185 -25.12 -9.59 28.16
CA TRP A 185 -24.96 -9.23 26.76
C TRP A 185 -24.56 -10.47 25.96
N SER A 186 -25.41 -10.88 25.03
CA SER A 186 -25.11 -11.91 24.05
C SER A 186 -24.30 -11.33 22.89
N SER A 187 -23.10 -11.85 22.72
CA SER A 187 -22.32 -11.76 21.49
C SER A 187 -22.96 -12.66 20.44
N GLY A 188 -23.86 -12.08 19.63
CA GLY A 188 -24.38 -12.72 18.43
C GLY A 188 -23.26 -12.87 17.39
N SER A 189 -22.67 -14.06 17.32
CA SER A 189 -21.86 -14.49 16.20
C SER A 189 -22.81 -14.79 15.04
N GLY A 190 -22.86 -13.88 14.07
CA GLY A 190 -23.55 -14.12 12.79
C GLY A 190 -22.79 -15.19 12.02
N GLU A 191 -23.36 -16.38 12.05
CA GLU A 191 -22.99 -17.57 11.29
C GLU A 191 -23.07 -17.26 9.79
N TRP A 192 -21.94 -17.35 9.10
CA TRP A 192 -21.88 -17.27 7.63
C TRP A 192 -22.22 -18.66 7.08
N ASP A 193 -23.44 -18.83 6.59
CA ASP A 193 -23.87 -20.05 5.90
C ASP A 193 -23.08 -20.23 4.59
N ALA A 194 -22.00 -21.00 4.68
CA ALA A 194 -21.34 -21.58 3.52
C ALA A 194 -22.15 -22.79 3.06
N ALA A 195 -22.82 -22.67 1.92
CA ALA A 195 -23.47 -23.78 1.23
C ALA A 195 -22.47 -24.93 0.99
N ARG A 196 -22.70 -26.08 1.64
CA ARG A 196 -22.03 -27.35 1.37
C ARG A 196 -22.48 -27.88 0.00
N PRO A 197 -21.57 -28.34 -0.87
CA PRO A 197 -21.92 -29.32 -1.90
C PRO A 197 -21.97 -30.72 -1.27
N THR A 198 -23.09 -31.40 -1.49
CA THR A 198 -23.27 -32.82 -1.21
C THR A 198 -22.41 -33.68 -2.13
N ALA A 199 -21.62 -34.57 -1.54
CA ALA A 199 -20.88 -35.62 -2.23
C ALA A 199 -21.81 -36.82 -2.53
N ALA A 200 -21.91 -37.21 -3.80
CA ALA A 200 -22.21 -38.57 -4.27
C ALA A 200 -22.02 -38.63 -5.79
N GLY A 201 -21.35 -39.67 -6.29
CA GLY A 201 -21.46 -40.08 -7.70
C GLY A 201 -20.14 -40.45 -8.40
N ASP A 202 -19.77 -41.72 -8.26
CA ASP A 202 -19.17 -42.61 -9.27
C ASP A 202 -18.30 -42.03 -10.40
N GLY A 203 -17.02 -42.42 -10.37
CA GLY A 203 -16.09 -42.18 -11.48
C GLY A 203 -16.24 -43.18 -12.63
N PRO A 204 -15.88 -42.78 -13.86
CA PRO A 204 -15.46 -43.71 -14.90
C PRO A 204 -14.02 -43.47 -15.36
N LYS A 205 -13.26 -44.57 -15.27
CA LYS A 205 -12.16 -45.06 -16.11
C LYS A 205 -11.48 -44.07 -17.09
N GLU A 206 -10.18 -43.90 -16.86
CA GLU A 206 -9.19 -43.31 -17.76
C GLU A 206 -9.19 -44.03 -19.13
N GLY A 207 -9.34 -43.25 -20.20
CA GLY A 207 -9.06 -43.65 -21.58
C GLY A 207 -7.88 -42.81 -22.09
N GLU A 208 -6.79 -43.50 -22.44
CA GLU A 208 -5.61 -42.94 -23.11
C GLU A 208 -6.02 -42.23 -24.41
N ASN A 209 -5.61 -40.97 -24.58
CA ASN A 209 -5.61 -40.31 -25.88
C ASN A 209 -4.24 -39.68 -26.16
N LYS A 210 -3.58 -40.25 -27.17
CA LYS A 210 -2.31 -39.82 -27.74
C LYS A 210 -2.47 -38.46 -28.41
N SER A 211 -1.61 -37.50 -28.08
CA SER A 211 -1.45 -36.24 -28.81
C SER A 211 -0.61 -36.47 -30.08
N PRO A 212 -0.95 -35.80 -31.21
CA PRO A 212 -0.09 -35.80 -32.39
C PRO A 212 0.92 -34.64 -32.37
N ASP A 213 2.09 -34.97 -32.88
CA ASP A 213 3.30 -34.18 -33.10
C ASP A 213 3.10 -33.08 -34.17
N PRO A 214 3.60 -31.84 -34.02
CA PRO A 214 3.64 -30.87 -35.10
C PRO A 214 4.99 -30.88 -35.82
N THR A 215 4.93 -31.30 -37.08
CA THR A 215 5.99 -31.26 -38.09
C THR A 215 6.54 -29.87 -38.38
N THR A 216 7.86 -29.84 -38.57
CA THR A 216 8.75 -28.76 -39.00
C THR A 216 8.46 -28.24 -40.42
N GLY A 217 8.29 -26.92 -40.55
CA GLY A 217 8.16 -26.20 -41.83
C GLY A 217 9.38 -25.32 -42.14
N LYS A 218 10.03 -25.59 -43.27
CA LYS A 218 11.26 -24.96 -43.77
C LYS A 218 11.05 -23.51 -44.25
N ALA A 219 12.04 -22.67 -43.97
CA ALA A 219 12.24 -21.34 -44.53
C ALA A 219 12.59 -21.39 -46.03
N LYS A 220 12.15 -20.36 -46.78
CA LYS A 220 12.63 -20.05 -48.14
C LYS A 220 13.07 -18.58 -48.21
N ASP A 221 14.27 -18.42 -48.74
CA ASP A 221 14.96 -17.18 -49.05
C ASP A 221 14.23 -16.34 -50.11
N ALA A 222 14.27 -15.01 -49.96
CA ALA A 222 13.91 -14.06 -51.00
C ALA A 222 15.12 -13.14 -51.30
N LYS A 223 15.51 -13.13 -52.57
CA LYS A 223 16.61 -12.36 -53.16
C LYS A 223 16.24 -10.89 -53.37
N GLU A 224 17.18 -10.01 -53.06
CA GLU A 224 17.28 -8.63 -53.54
C GLU A 224 17.49 -8.57 -55.06
N GLY A 225 16.88 -7.56 -55.69
CA GLY A 225 17.09 -7.20 -57.09
C GLY A 225 17.02 -5.69 -57.28
N ASP A 226 18.18 -5.09 -57.56
CA ASP A 226 18.41 -3.75 -58.11
C ASP A 226 17.89 -3.64 -59.55
N VAL A 227 17.23 -2.53 -59.93
CA VAL A 227 17.38 -1.87 -61.26
C VAL A 227 17.08 -0.36 -61.18
N LYS A 228 17.96 0.44 -61.80
CA LYS A 228 17.96 1.90 -62.01
C LYS A 228 17.04 2.40 -63.14
N ALA A 229 16.55 3.63 -62.93
CA ALA A 229 16.45 4.81 -63.82
C ALA A 229 15.94 4.73 -65.28
N SER A 230 14.92 5.56 -65.62
CA SER A 230 15.04 6.72 -66.54
C SER A 230 13.67 7.39 -66.81
N GLU A 231 13.65 8.73 -66.73
CA GLU A 231 12.69 9.73 -67.30
C GLU A 231 12.56 9.62 -68.85
N PRO A 232 11.59 10.26 -69.58
CA PRO A 232 11.11 11.65 -69.39
C PRO A 232 9.62 12.01 -69.71
N GLN A 233 9.35 13.29 -69.43
CA GLN A 233 8.22 14.22 -69.62
C GLN A 233 7.14 13.93 -70.70
N ASP A 234 5.88 14.28 -70.36
CA ASP A 234 5.11 15.33 -71.07
C ASP A 234 3.85 15.79 -70.27
N ASP A 235 3.64 17.11 -70.29
CA ASP A 235 2.57 17.94 -69.69
C ASP A 235 1.30 17.95 -70.60
N PRO A 236 0.19 18.70 -70.40
CA PRO A 236 -0.55 19.14 -69.21
C PRO A 236 -2.02 18.66 -69.23
N THR A 237 -2.71 18.59 -68.09
CA THR A 237 -4.15 18.93 -68.06
C THR A 237 -4.66 19.23 -66.65
N HIS A 238 -5.09 20.47 -66.47
CA HIS A 238 -5.87 20.96 -65.34
C HIS A 238 -7.05 20.02 -65.03
N LYS A 239 -7.00 19.34 -63.88
CA LYS A 239 -8.18 18.73 -63.25
C LYS A 239 -8.58 19.56 -62.03
N PRO A 240 -9.88 19.82 -61.82
CA PRO A 240 -10.35 20.58 -60.67
C PRO A 240 -10.08 19.82 -59.37
N THR A 241 -9.47 20.53 -58.41
CA THR A 241 -9.25 20.07 -57.04
C THR A 241 -10.58 19.62 -56.42
N PRO A 242 -10.74 18.36 -55.99
CA PRO A 242 -11.91 17.95 -55.22
C PRO A 242 -11.88 18.70 -53.88
N ALA A 243 -13.05 19.20 -53.48
CA ALA A 243 -13.23 19.90 -52.20
C ALA A 243 -12.61 19.08 -51.06
N PRO A 244 -11.98 19.73 -50.07
CA PRO A 244 -11.45 19.03 -48.90
C PRO A 244 -12.59 18.23 -48.26
N PRO A 245 -12.35 16.97 -47.86
CA PRO A 245 -13.35 16.20 -47.13
C PRO A 245 -13.77 17.03 -45.91
N PRO A 246 -15.07 17.07 -45.58
CA PRO A 246 -15.52 17.77 -44.39
C PRO A 246 -14.69 17.27 -43.21
N SER A 247 -14.10 18.20 -42.46
CA SER A 247 -13.42 17.90 -41.21
C SER A 247 -14.27 16.93 -40.40
N PRO A 248 -13.70 15.88 -39.78
CA PRO A 248 -14.47 14.98 -38.94
C PRO A 248 -14.95 15.79 -37.73
N GLU A 249 -16.13 16.40 -37.87
CA GLU A 249 -16.95 16.76 -36.74
C GLU A 249 -17.12 15.48 -35.95
N VAL A 250 -16.49 15.43 -34.79
CA VAL A 250 -16.71 14.44 -33.76
C VAL A 250 -18.15 14.62 -33.32
N ARG A 251 -19.07 14.05 -34.10
CA ARG A 251 -20.41 13.75 -33.63
C ARG A 251 -20.19 12.73 -32.53
N LEU A 252 -20.38 13.15 -31.28
CA LEU A 252 -20.87 12.25 -30.23
C LEU A 252 -22.23 11.74 -30.68
N THR A 253 -22.25 10.88 -31.71
CA THR A 253 -23.39 10.01 -31.97
C THR A 253 -23.52 9.17 -30.73
N ALA A 254 -24.66 9.34 -30.06
CA ALA A 254 -25.13 8.52 -28.98
C ALA A 254 -24.69 7.07 -29.22
N TYR A 255 -23.74 6.61 -28.41
CA TYR A 255 -23.59 5.20 -28.08
C TYR A 255 -24.85 4.83 -27.30
N CYS A 256 -25.97 4.77 -28.03
CA CYS A 256 -27.18 4.11 -27.60
C CYS A 256 -26.82 2.64 -27.63
N PHE A 257 -26.25 2.20 -26.50
CA PHE A 257 -25.97 0.80 -26.21
C PHE A 257 -27.20 -0.02 -26.60
N LEU A 258 -27.02 -0.88 -27.60
CA LEU A 258 -27.75 -2.13 -27.69
C LEU A 258 -27.37 -2.96 -26.45
N PHE A 259 -27.94 -2.61 -25.29
CA PHE A 259 -28.13 -3.57 -24.21
C PHE A 259 -29.17 -4.56 -24.72
N CYS A 260 -28.71 -5.55 -25.50
CA CYS A 260 -29.48 -6.76 -25.73
C CYS A 260 -29.90 -7.27 -24.35
N PHE A 261 -31.20 -7.52 -24.18
CA PHE A 261 -31.78 -8.04 -22.94
C PHE A 261 -30.90 -9.16 -22.38
N ASP A 262 -30.17 -8.84 -21.31
CA ASP A 262 -29.30 -9.79 -20.64
C ASP A 262 -30.17 -10.93 -20.08
N ASP A 263 -29.87 -12.12 -20.56
CA ASP A 263 -30.28 -13.37 -19.94
C ASP A 263 -29.90 -13.32 -18.45
N LEU A 264 -30.90 -13.23 -17.57
CA LEU A 264 -30.75 -13.14 -16.11
C LEU A 264 -29.99 -14.34 -15.50
N SER A 265 -29.65 -15.36 -16.31
CA SER A 265 -28.77 -16.47 -15.91
C SER A 265 -27.28 -16.15 -15.98
N GLN A 266 -26.88 -15.02 -16.58
CA GLN A 266 -25.47 -14.62 -16.65
C GLN A 266 -24.98 -14.18 -15.26
N PRO A 267 -23.80 -14.65 -14.79
CA PRO A 267 -23.22 -14.16 -13.55
C PRO A 267 -23.06 -12.64 -13.61
N PRO A 268 -23.15 -11.93 -12.46
CA PRO A 268 -23.02 -10.48 -12.42
C PRO A 268 -21.80 -10.00 -13.21
N ILE A 269 -21.97 -8.95 -14.03
CA ILE A 269 -20.93 -8.38 -14.91
C ILE A 269 -19.59 -8.19 -14.17
N TYR A 270 -19.65 -7.83 -12.89
CA TYR A 270 -18.52 -7.65 -11.98
C TYR A 270 -17.59 -8.88 -11.87
N ASN A 271 -18.07 -10.10 -12.07
CA ASN A 271 -17.23 -11.31 -12.00
C ASN A 271 -16.35 -11.50 -13.24
N ARG A 272 -16.59 -10.72 -14.31
CA ARG A 272 -15.88 -10.83 -15.59
C ARG A 272 -14.92 -9.67 -15.85
N LEU A 273 -15.03 -8.60 -15.07
CA LEU A 273 -14.16 -7.44 -15.22
C LEU A 273 -12.82 -7.71 -14.54
N PRO A 274 -11.68 -7.41 -15.20
CA PRO A 274 -10.38 -7.53 -14.59
C PRO A 274 -10.21 -6.43 -13.53
N LYS A 275 -9.48 -6.73 -12.45
CA LYS A 275 -9.06 -5.72 -11.48
C LYS A 275 -8.08 -4.75 -12.12
N LEU A 276 -8.18 -3.47 -11.74
CA LEU A 276 -7.10 -2.53 -12.01
C LEU A 276 -5.99 -2.78 -10.98
N GLU A 277 -4.90 -3.37 -11.45
CA GLU A 277 -3.74 -3.72 -10.63
C GLU A 277 -2.47 -2.98 -11.06
N GLU A 278 -2.55 -2.17 -12.11
CA GLU A 278 -1.46 -1.35 -12.64
C GLU A 278 -1.67 0.11 -12.26
N PHE A 279 -0.60 0.89 -12.13
CA PHE A 279 -0.73 2.33 -11.99
C PHE A 279 -1.27 2.95 -13.27
N ILE A 280 -2.18 3.91 -13.11
CA ILE A 280 -2.57 4.78 -14.23
C ILE A 280 -1.37 5.70 -14.54
N PRO A 281 -0.84 5.70 -15.77
CA PRO A 281 0.27 6.59 -16.13
C PRO A 281 -0.09 8.05 -15.87
N THR A 282 0.84 8.83 -15.34
CA THR A 282 0.63 10.24 -14.98
C THR A 282 0.01 11.04 -16.12
N ALA A 283 0.47 10.84 -17.36
CA ALA A 283 -0.05 11.52 -18.55
C ALA A 283 -1.55 11.28 -18.81
N TYR A 284 -2.12 10.18 -18.32
CA TYR A 284 -3.51 9.78 -18.52
C TYR A 284 -4.31 9.70 -17.21
N PHE A 285 -3.72 10.12 -16.09
CA PHE A 285 -4.41 10.07 -14.80
C PHE A 285 -5.66 10.97 -14.82
N PRO A 286 -6.85 10.48 -14.38
CA PRO A 286 -8.09 11.22 -14.52
C PRO A 286 -8.08 12.53 -13.73
N ASP A 287 -8.48 13.62 -14.35
CA ASP A 287 -8.73 14.90 -13.64
C ASP A 287 -10.20 15.03 -13.27
N ILE A 288 -11.07 14.46 -14.10
CA ILE A 288 -12.52 14.47 -13.95
C ILE A 288 -13.01 13.03 -13.87
N LEU A 289 -13.94 12.79 -12.94
CA LEU A 289 -14.59 11.52 -12.76
C LEU A 289 -16.11 11.72 -12.88
N TYR A 290 -16.74 11.15 -13.90
CA TYR A 290 -18.19 11.09 -13.97
C TYR A 290 -18.68 9.85 -13.24
N VAL A 291 -19.56 10.04 -12.26
CA VAL A 291 -20.04 8.97 -11.39
C VAL A 291 -21.51 8.69 -11.68
N ASN A 292 -21.80 7.50 -12.20
CA ASN A 292 -23.16 6.98 -12.31
C ASN A 292 -23.57 6.34 -10.98
N ASP A 293 -24.48 6.98 -10.25
CA ASP A 293 -24.90 6.55 -8.92
C ASP A 293 -26.43 6.70 -8.74
N PRO A 294 -27.23 5.88 -9.43
CA PRO A 294 -28.69 5.99 -9.38
C PRO A 294 -29.28 5.63 -8.02
N GLN A 295 -28.61 4.76 -7.25
CA GLN A 295 -29.06 4.40 -5.90
C GLN A 295 -28.56 5.39 -4.82
N GLY A 296 -27.76 6.40 -5.19
CA GLY A 296 -27.22 7.36 -4.24
C GLY A 296 -26.24 6.76 -3.23
N GLN A 297 -25.50 5.71 -3.59
CA GLN A 297 -24.46 5.09 -2.76
C GLN A 297 -23.40 6.09 -2.28
N SER A 298 -23.05 7.08 -3.10
CA SER A 298 -22.16 8.21 -2.73
C SER A 298 -22.83 9.23 -1.82
N SER A 299 -24.16 9.21 -1.73
CA SER A 299 -24.99 10.18 -1.00
C SER A 299 -25.56 9.63 0.29
N LEU A 300 -25.56 8.30 0.45
CA LEU A 300 -26.18 7.58 1.56
C LEU A 300 -25.37 7.74 2.85
N GLY A 301 -25.57 8.88 3.51
CA GLY A 301 -25.45 9.01 4.97
C GLY A 301 -26.57 8.32 5.74
N HIS A 302 -27.45 7.58 5.05
CA HIS A 302 -28.60 6.89 5.61
C HIS A 302 -28.60 5.41 5.21
N TYR A 303 -27.53 4.68 5.54
CA TYR A 303 -27.76 3.36 6.13
C TYR A 303 -28.46 3.61 7.47
N GLY A 304 -29.73 4.03 7.41
CA GLY A 304 -30.59 4.09 8.57
C GLY A 304 -30.51 2.70 9.19
N ARG A 305 -30.17 2.66 10.48
CA ARG A 305 -29.95 1.45 11.28
C ARG A 305 -31.08 0.40 11.18
N ASN A 306 -32.19 0.74 10.54
CA ASN A 306 -33.42 -0.03 10.44
C ASN A 306 -33.73 -0.56 9.02
N GLY A 307 -32.80 -0.48 8.06
CA GLY A 307 -32.94 -1.16 6.75
C GLY A 307 -34.12 -0.71 5.87
N GLN A 308 -34.86 0.32 6.26
CA GLN A 308 -35.93 0.89 5.44
C GLN A 308 -35.29 1.72 4.32
N SER A 309 -35.14 1.08 3.16
CA SER A 309 -34.81 1.76 1.91
C SER A 309 -35.83 2.87 1.68
N ALA A 310 -35.41 4.12 1.85
CA ALA A 310 -36.23 5.26 1.49
C ALA A 310 -36.62 5.10 0.02
N LYS A 311 -37.92 4.99 -0.26
CA LYS A 311 -38.50 4.96 -1.61
C LYS A 311 -38.15 6.28 -2.31
N THR A 312 -36.95 6.38 -2.82
CA THR A 312 -36.45 7.56 -3.50
C THR A 312 -36.94 7.45 -4.93
N GLN A 313 -37.76 8.41 -5.36
CA GLN A 313 -38.29 8.49 -6.72
C GLN A 313 -37.15 8.36 -7.73
N THR A 314 -37.35 7.46 -8.70
CA THR A 314 -36.50 7.20 -9.86
C THR A 314 -36.52 8.38 -10.83
N LYS A 315 -36.06 9.55 -10.41
CA LYS A 315 -35.60 10.55 -11.38
C LYS A 315 -34.38 9.96 -12.08
N GLU A 316 -34.34 10.04 -13.41
CA GLU A 316 -33.19 9.64 -14.22
C GLU A 316 -31.91 10.15 -13.56
N ALA A 317 -31.03 9.23 -13.17
CA ALA A 317 -29.83 9.57 -12.44
C ALA A 317 -28.83 10.20 -13.40
N VAL A 318 -28.80 11.52 -13.43
CA VAL A 318 -27.78 12.26 -14.17
C VAL A 318 -26.41 11.92 -13.56
N PRO A 319 -25.42 11.46 -14.36
CA PRO A 319 -24.07 11.21 -13.88
C PRO A 319 -23.47 12.46 -13.23
N ARG A 320 -22.84 12.30 -12.08
CA ARG A 320 -22.31 13.41 -11.28
C ARG A 320 -20.86 13.66 -11.60
N LYS A 321 -20.48 14.92 -11.77
CA LYS A 321 -19.09 15.32 -12.03
C LYS A 321 -18.33 15.41 -10.70
N TYR A 322 -17.18 14.75 -10.65
CA TYR A 322 -16.21 14.84 -9.57
C TYR A 322 -14.86 15.32 -10.13
N LYS A 323 -14.07 15.97 -9.28
CA LYS A 323 -12.75 16.50 -9.62
C LYS A 323 -11.67 15.91 -8.75
N ARG A 324 -10.55 15.53 -9.37
CA ARG A 324 -9.36 15.03 -8.67
C ARG A 324 -8.77 16.11 -7.77
N VAL A 325 -8.42 15.70 -6.55
CA VAL A 325 -7.66 16.52 -5.59
C VAL A 325 -6.29 15.91 -5.33
N TRP A 326 -6.21 14.57 -5.24
CA TRP A 326 -4.97 13.81 -5.10
C TRP A 326 -4.93 12.59 -6.04
N PRO A 327 -3.74 12.11 -6.44
CA PRO A 327 -2.42 12.73 -6.22
C PRO A 327 -2.32 14.08 -6.96
N ARG A 328 -1.28 14.88 -6.72
CA ARG A 328 -0.98 16.08 -7.52
C ARG A 328 0.21 15.81 -8.44
N PHE A 329 0.21 16.41 -9.61
CA PHE A 329 1.25 16.28 -10.62
C PHE A 329 1.85 17.64 -10.96
N ASP A 330 3.05 17.67 -11.55
CA ASP A 330 3.73 18.91 -11.95
C ASP A 330 2.86 19.78 -12.87
N ARG A 331 2.10 19.14 -13.77
CA ARG A 331 1.13 19.79 -14.66
C ARG A 331 -0.02 20.52 -13.93
N ASP A 332 -0.26 20.21 -12.66
CA ASP A 332 -1.29 20.86 -11.85
C ASP A 332 -0.78 22.18 -11.22
N GLU A 333 0.55 22.34 -11.10
CA GLU A 333 1.20 23.51 -10.51
C GLU A 333 1.49 24.61 -11.55
N GLU A 334 1.44 24.28 -12.84
CA GLU A 334 1.40 25.21 -13.97
C GLU A 334 0.05 25.95 -13.99
N GLY A 335 -0.18 26.77 -12.96
CA GLY A 335 -1.42 27.51 -12.82
C GLY A 335 -1.72 28.38 -14.05
N PRO A 336 -2.95 28.92 -14.16
CA PRO A 336 -3.42 29.71 -15.31
C PRO A 336 -2.69 31.07 -15.51
N ARG A 337 -1.54 31.28 -14.89
CA ARG A 337 -0.81 32.56 -14.82
C ARG A 337 0.32 32.71 -15.84
N SER A 338 0.77 31.65 -16.50
CA SER A 338 1.49 31.81 -17.76
C SER A 338 0.45 32.22 -18.81
N LYS A 339 0.54 33.46 -19.27
CA LYS A 339 -0.34 34.04 -20.29
C LYS A 339 -0.56 33.02 -21.43
N PRO A 340 -1.81 32.80 -21.86
CA PRO A 340 -2.12 31.89 -22.94
C PRO A 340 -1.73 32.55 -24.26
N GLU A 341 -0.49 32.37 -24.70
CA GLU A 341 -0.25 32.27 -26.13
C GLU A 341 -0.76 30.89 -26.53
N LEU A 342 -2.06 30.81 -26.80
CA LEU A 342 -2.74 29.57 -27.17
C LEU A 342 -1.99 28.84 -28.29
N PRO A 343 -1.48 27.61 -28.09
CA PRO A 343 -1.76 26.60 -29.08
C PRO A 343 -3.25 26.27 -28.90
N LYS A 344 -4.08 26.78 -29.80
CA LYS A 344 -5.50 26.39 -30.00
C LYS A 344 -5.59 24.93 -30.45
N SER A 345 -4.92 24.00 -29.76
CA SER A 345 -5.16 22.59 -30.02
C SER A 345 -6.47 22.22 -29.33
N PRO A 346 -7.53 21.85 -30.07
CA PRO A 346 -8.81 21.38 -29.51
C PRO A 346 -8.68 20.06 -28.73
N SER A 347 -7.46 19.58 -28.47
CA SER A 347 -7.15 18.33 -27.79
C SER A 347 -6.41 18.54 -26.47
N SER A 348 -6.77 19.52 -25.64
CA SER A 348 -6.56 19.35 -24.19
C SER A 348 -7.49 18.22 -23.76
N ASN A 349 -7.11 16.97 -24.11
CA ASN A 349 -7.90 15.79 -23.91
C ASN A 349 -8.19 15.72 -22.42
N LEU A 350 -9.39 16.13 -22.04
CA LEU A 350 -9.84 16.08 -20.67
C LEU A 350 -9.71 14.62 -20.26
N ARG A 351 -8.86 14.35 -19.28
CA ARG A 351 -8.62 12.99 -18.77
C ARG A 351 -9.83 12.62 -17.92
N ILE A 352 -10.88 12.19 -18.60
CA ILE A 352 -12.17 11.87 -18.04
C ILE A 352 -12.24 10.37 -17.85
N ALA A 353 -12.54 9.94 -16.63
CA ALA A 353 -12.91 8.57 -16.32
C ALA A 353 -14.40 8.50 -15.95
N HIS A 354 -15.01 7.32 -16.12
CA HIS A 354 -16.38 7.06 -15.72
C HIS A 354 -16.42 5.96 -14.66
N LEU A 355 -16.92 6.27 -13.48
CA LEU A 355 -17.13 5.32 -12.39
C LEU A 355 -18.61 4.92 -12.37
N ASP A 356 -18.87 3.63 -12.39
CA ASP A 356 -20.23 3.11 -12.23
C ASP A 356 -20.39 2.49 -10.84
N LEU A 357 -21.25 3.13 -10.04
CA LEU A 357 -21.72 2.63 -8.75
C LEU A 357 -23.09 1.95 -8.88
N SER A 358 -23.68 1.93 -10.07
CA SER A 358 -24.96 1.27 -10.28
C SER A 358 -24.81 -0.25 -10.05
N ALA A 359 -25.52 -0.75 -9.05
CA ALA A 359 -25.41 -2.14 -8.60
C ALA A 359 -24.00 -2.59 -8.17
N ALA A 360 -23.12 -1.66 -7.80
CA ALA A 360 -21.77 -2.00 -7.32
C ALA A 360 -21.86 -2.83 -6.02
N PRO A 361 -21.28 -4.05 -5.98
CA PRO A 361 -21.31 -4.88 -4.79
C PRO A 361 -20.62 -4.22 -3.60
N LEU A 362 -21.19 -4.36 -2.42
CA LEU A 362 -20.57 -3.94 -1.16
C LEU A 362 -19.37 -4.85 -0.85
N LEU A 363 -18.17 -4.27 -0.74
CA LEU A 363 -16.97 -4.97 -0.29
C LEU A 363 -16.82 -4.95 1.23
N GLY A 364 -17.22 -3.84 1.87
CA GLY A 364 -17.14 -3.73 3.32
C GLY A 364 -17.66 -2.40 3.85
N THR A 365 -17.99 -2.40 5.14
CA THR A 365 -18.46 -1.23 5.88
C THR A 365 -17.52 -1.00 7.05
N GLY A 366 -16.91 0.18 7.11
CA GLY A 366 -16.15 0.65 8.25
C GLY A 366 -16.98 1.54 9.16
N ASN A 367 -16.39 1.99 10.27
CA ASN A 367 -17.07 2.89 11.22
C ASN A 367 -17.41 4.27 10.64
N HIS A 368 -16.73 4.66 9.56
CA HIS A 368 -16.82 5.99 8.97
C HIS A 368 -17.00 5.97 7.45
N SER A 369 -17.09 4.80 6.83
CA SER A 369 -17.04 4.67 5.38
C SER A 369 -17.67 3.39 4.89
N VAL A 370 -18.03 3.37 3.61
CA VAL A 370 -18.47 2.20 2.86
C VAL A 370 -17.53 1.99 1.69
N VAL A 371 -17.24 0.74 1.33
CA VAL A 371 -16.38 0.39 0.20
C VAL A 371 -17.19 -0.48 -0.76
N HIS A 372 -17.25 -0.06 -2.02
CA HIS A 372 -17.91 -0.82 -3.09
C HIS A 372 -16.89 -1.30 -4.12
N ARG A 373 -17.19 -2.44 -4.75
CA ARG A 373 -16.50 -2.92 -5.96
C ARG A 373 -17.17 -2.23 -7.14
N ALA A 374 -16.51 -1.22 -7.69
CA ALA A 374 -17.05 -0.39 -8.75
C ALA A 374 -16.37 -0.68 -10.09
N SER A 375 -17.12 -0.52 -11.19
CA SER A 375 -16.50 -0.56 -12.53
C SER A 375 -15.99 0.84 -12.89
N LEU A 376 -14.81 0.90 -13.50
CA LEU A 376 -14.16 2.12 -13.92
C LEU A 376 -13.80 2.01 -15.40
N LEU A 377 -14.30 2.96 -16.21
CA LEU A 377 -13.81 3.19 -17.56
C LEU A 377 -12.67 4.22 -17.49
N LEU A 378 -11.49 3.81 -17.93
CA LEU A 378 -10.28 4.64 -17.90
C LEU A 378 -10.32 5.72 -19.00
N PRO A 379 -9.55 6.82 -18.86
CA PRO A 379 -9.44 7.83 -19.91
C PRO A 379 -8.76 7.26 -21.16
N THR A 380 -9.25 7.65 -22.35
CA THR A 380 -8.62 7.31 -23.63
C THR A 380 -7.15 7.76 -23.65
N PRO A 381 -6.21 6.94 -24.18
CA PRO A 381 -6.40 5.68 -24.90
C PRO A 381 -6.38 4.43 -24.00
N LEU A 382 -6.40 4.58 -22.67
CA LEU A 382 -6.36 3.44 -21.77
C LEU A 382 -7.66 2.64 -21.85
N THR A 383 -7.55 1.32 -21.85
CA THR A 383 -8.68 0.40 -21.85
C THR A 383 -8.35 -0.84 -21.03
N GLY A 384 -9.32 -1.34 -20.28
CA GLY A 384 -9.23 -2.61 -19.58
C GLY A 384 -9.26 -3.80 -20.54
N ARG A 385 -8.72 -4.94 -20.10
CA ARG A 385 -8.80 -6.22 -20.84
C ARG A 385 -10.18 -6.89 -20.67
N SER A 386 -11.25 -6.13 -20.83
CA SER A 386 -12.63 -6.61 -20.82
C SER A 386 -13.34 -6.23 -22.12
N PRO A 387 -14.42 -6.91 -22.50
CA PRO A 387 -15.21 -6.54 -23.68
C PRO A 387 -15.71 -5.09 -23.66
N THR A 388 -15.93 -4.53 -22.46
CA THR A 388 -16.41 -3.14 -22.27
C THR A 388 -15.28 -2.13 -22.09
N GLY A 389 -14.02 -2.57 -22.04
CA GLY A 389 -12.86 -1.71 -21.72
C GLY A 389 -12.82 -1.23 -20.26
N GLN A 390 -13.70 -1.73 -19.40
CA GLN A 390 -13.76 -1.37 -17.99
C GLN A 390 -12.88 -2.27 -17.12
N VAL A 391 -12.51 -1.76 -15.95
CA VAL A 391 -11.75 -2.44 -14.89
C VAL A 391 -12.46 -2.32 -13.54
N LEU A 392 -12.13 -3.18 -12.58
CA LEU A 392 -12.64 -3.09 -11.20
C LEU A 392 -11.71 -2.26 -10.31
N VAL A 393 -12.31 -1.44 -9.46
CA VAL A 393 -11.64 -0.68 -8.39
C VAL A 393 -12.42 -0.78 -7.09
N ALA A 394 -11.74 -0.57 -5.97
CA ALA A 394 -12.39 -0.31 -4.69
C ALA A 394 -12.73 1.17 -4.57
N ALA A 395 -14.02 1.49 -4.52
CA ALA A 395 -14.53 2.85 -4.33
C ALA A 395 -14.99 3.04 -2.88
N LYS A 396 -14.21 3.80 -2.10
CA LYS A 396 -14.51 4.12 -0.71
C LYS A 396 -15.17 5.49 -0.61
N THR A 397 -16.32 5.53 0.06
CA THR A 397 -17.08 6.75 0.37
C THR A 397 -17.23 6.90 1.87
N GLY A 398 -17.24 8.14 2.36
CA GLY A 398 -17.42 8.46 3.77
C GLY A 398 -18.89 8.68 4.12
N PHE A 399 -19.27 8.46 5.38
CA PHE A 399 -20.60 8.81 5.87
C PHE A 399 -20.86 10.33 5.81
N SER A 400 -22.12 10.74 5.98
CA SER A 400 -22.52 12.16 5.89
C SER A 400 -21.97 13.04 7.01
N ASN A 401 -21.50 12.46 8.12
CA ASN A 401 -20.93 13.23 9.22
C ASN A 401 -19.55 13.81 8.87
N SER A 402 -19.21 14.94 9.49
CA SER A 402 -17.98 15.69 9.21
C SER A 402 -16.73 14.89 9.54
N GLU A 403 -16.73 14.15 10.65
CA GLU A 403 -15.59 13.34 11.09
C GLU A 403 -15.25 12.28 10.05
N ALA A 404 -16.25 11.55 9.55
CA ALA A 404 -16.07 10.53 8.51
C ALA A 404 -15.43 11.08 7.24
N ARG A 405 -15.84 12.29 6.83
CA ARG A 405 -15.28 12.95 5.65
C ARG A 405 -13.88 13.48 5.87
N GLN A 406 -13.59 13.98 7.08
CA GLN A 406 -12.24 14.38 7.46
C GLN A 406 -11.30 13.17 7.47
N LEU A 407 -11.74 12.02 7.99
CA LEU A 407 -10.96 10.78 7.95
C LEU A 407 -10.72 10.32 6.51
N LEU A 408 -11.74 10.31 5.64
CA LEU A 408 -11.56 9.93 4.24
C LEU A 408 -10.65 10.91 3.48
N GLN A 409 -10.77 12.21 3.75
CA GLN A 409 -9.88 13.22 3.19
C GLN A 409 -8.43 13.00 3.63
N ASN A 410 -8.21 12.76 4.93
CA ASN A 410 -6.89 12.47 5.46
C ASN A 410 -6.32 11.20 4.81
N GLU A 411 -7.13 10.15 4.67
CA GLU A 411 -6.74 8.93 3.98
C GLU A 411 -6.29 9.20 2.54
N GLY A 412 -7.08 9.93 1.74
CA GLY A 412 -6.70 10.29 0.37
C GLY A 412 -5.41 11.13 0.30
N LYS A 413 -5.19 12.01 1.28
CA LYS A 413 -3.95 12.78 1.42
C LYS A 413 -2.75 11.87 1.73
N ILE A 414 -2.90 10.91 2.65
CA ILE A 414 -1.85 9.96 3.00
C ILE A 414 -1.50 9.06 1.81
N TYR A 415 -2.49 8.52 1.10
CA TYR A 415 -2.25 7.74 -0.11
C TYR A 415 -1.53 8.54 -1.20
N GLY A 416 -1.89 9.80 -1.38
CA GLY A 416 -1.21 10.70 -2.30
C GLY A 416 0.22 11.06 -1.89
N ALA A 417 0.61 10.79 -0.65
CA ALA A 417 1.95 11.05 -0.13
C ALA A 417 2.86 9.80 -0.16
N PHE A 418 2.30 8.59 -0.23
CA PHE A 418 3.11 7.37 -0.24
C PHE A 418 4.07 7.35 -1.43
N PRO A 419 5.34 6.99 -1.21
CA PRO A 419 6.24 6.71 -2.30
C PRO A 419 5.74 5.47 -3.09
N LYS A 420 5.99 5.46 -4.40
CA LYS A 420 5.49 4.42 -5.30
C LYS A 420 5.91 3.01 -4.87
N HIS A 421 7.12 2.85 -4.34
CA HIS A 421 7.62 1.53 -3.94
C HIS A 421 6.81 0.86 -2.82
N LEU A 422 6.02 1.60 -2.03
CA LEU A 422 5.09 0.99 -1.06
C LEU A 422 3.82 0.43 -1.70
N GLN A 423 3.51 0.84 -2.93
CA GLN A 423 2.32 0.47 -3.70
C GLN A 423 2.66 -0.46 -4.89
N GLU A 424 3.94 -0.61 -5.22
CA GLU A 424 4.44 -1.45 -6.32
C GLU A 424 4.61 -2.92 -5.93
N ASP A 425 4.39 -3.81 -6.90
CA ASP A 425 4.55 -5.25 -6.74
C ASP A 425 6.01 -5.65 -6.95
N TRP A 426 6.79 -5.55 -5.88
CA TRP A 426 8.18 -5.99 -5.86
C TRP A 426 8.28 -7.51 -5.71
N CYS A 427 9.24 -8.11 -6.42
CA CYS A 427 9.66 -9.49 -6.22
C CYS A 427 10.86 -9.59 -5.27
N GLY A 428 11.14 -10.80 -4.79
CA GLY A 428 12.25 -11.09 -3.89
C GLY A 428 11.91 -10.96 -2.42
N TYR A 429 12.95 -10.88 -1.60
CA TYR A 429 12.86 -10.92 -0.14
C TYR A 429 13.59 -9.75 0.51
N ASN A 430 13.14 -9.38 1.71
CA ASN A 430 13.77 -8.39 2.56
C ASN A 430 14.07 -8.95 3.94
N LEU A 431 15.01 -8.29 4.62
CA LEU A 431 15.28 -8.48 6.04
C LEU A 431 14.93 -7.19 6.77
N VAL A 432 13.87 -7.24 7.58
CA VAL A 432 13.37 -6.09 8.34
C VAL A 432 13.35 -6.45 9.83
N ALA A 433 14.23 -5.80 10.60
CA ALA A 433 14.29 -6.03 12.05
C ALA A 433 12.95 -5.64 12.71
N PRO A 434 12.47 -6.39 13.72
CA PRO A 434 13.15 -7.49 14.42
C PRO A 434 13.04 -8.87 13.75
N ILE A 435 12.44 -8.98 12.55
CA ILE A 435 12.36 -10.25 11.82
C ILE A 435 13.76 -10.62 11.34
N THR A 436 14.22 -11.81 11.75
CA THR A 436 15.58 -12.31 11.49
C THR A 436 15.65 -13.27 10.30
N HIS A 437 14.54 -13.53 9.62
CA HIS A 437 14.45 -14.37 8.43
C HIS A 437 13.90 -13.57 7.24
N PRO A 438 14.24 -13.96 5.98
CA PRO A 438 13.76 -13.24 4.81
C PRO A 438 12.24 -13.36 4.64
N VAL A 439 11.59 -12.24 4.35
CA VAL A 439 10.15 -12.18 4.03
C VAL A 439 9.92 -11.44 2.68
N PRO A 440 8.89 -11.79 1.90
CA PRO A 440 8.59 -11.16 0.62
C PRO A 440 8.50 -9.64 0.70
N VAL A 441 9.04 -8.97 -0.32
CA VAL A 441 9.12 -7.50 -0.37
C VAL A 441 7.82 -6.84 -0.80
N GLY A 442 6.85 -7.58 -1.34
CA GLY A 442 5.68 -7.05 -2.07
C GLY A 442 4.97 -5.84 -1.44
N ALA A 443 4.13 -5.16 -2.23
CA ALA A 443 3.54 -3.89 -1.84
C ALA A 443 2.90 -3.89 -0.44
N VAL A 444 3.13 -2.80 0.29
CA VAL A 444 2.66 -2.59 1.67
C VAL A 444 1.22 -2.10 1.68
N VAL A 445 0.88 -1.18 0.77
CA VAL A 445 -0.42 -0.52 0.70
C VAL A 445 -1.05 -0.68 -0.70
N PRO A 446 -2.38 -0.57 -0.83
CA PRO A 446 -3.07 -0.58 -2.12
C PRO A 446 -2.53 0.48 -3.08
N LYS A 447 -2.59 0.20 -4.38
CA LYS A 447 -2.40 1.25 -5.39
C LYS A 447 -3.48 2.32 -5.29
N PHE A 448 -3.07 3.58 -5.43
CA PHE A 448 -3.93 4.76 -5.32
C PHE A 448 -4.36 5.29 -6.68
N TYR A 449 -5.67 5.30 -6.95
CA TYR A 449 -6.27 5.77 -8.22
C TYR A 449 -6.95 7.14 -8.10
N GLY A 450 -6.82 7.77 -6.94
CA GLY A 450 -7.13 9.17 -6.73
C GLY A 450 -8.20 9.41 -5.67
N TYR A 451 -8.22 10.63 -5.18
CA TYR A 451 -9.24 11.16 -4.27
C TYR A 451 -9.97 12.29 -4.99
N TYR A 452 -11.29 12.12 -5.11
CA TYR A 452 -12.14 12.98 -5.93
C TYR A 452 -13.23 13.62 -5.08
N VAL A 453 -13.50 14.90 -5.33
CA VAL A 453 -14.56 15.68 -4.64
C VAL A 453 -15.67 16.04 -5.63
N PRO A 454 -16.93 16.08 -5.21
CA PRO A 454 -18.05 16.43 -6.09
C PRO A 454 -17.93 17.88 -6.58
N VAL A 455 -18.37 18.13 -7.82
CA VAL A 455 -18.45 19.46 -8.43
C VAL A 455 -19.92 19.89 -8.47
N MET A 456 -20.21 21.08 -7.95
CA MET A 456 -21.58 21.63 -7.92
C MET A 456 -21.89 22.37 -9.22
N GLU A 457 -23.09 22.15 -9.79
CA GLU A 457 -23.52 22.71 -11.09
C GLU A 457 -23.63 24.25 -11.10
N ASP A 458 -23.83 24.87 -9.94
CA ASP A 458 -24.00 26.32 -9.80
C ASP A 458 -22.68 27.10 -9.85
N GLN A 459 -21.54 26.39 -9.83
CA GLN A 459 -20.23 27.02 -9.78
C GLN A 459 -19.67 27.19 -11.20
N ARG A 460 -19.66 28.44 -11.67
CA ARG A 460 -18.79 28.84 -12.80
C ARG A 460 -17.39 28.31 -12.51
N GLU A 461 -16.79 27.65 -13.49
CA GLU A 461 -15.50 26.91 -13.43
C GLU A 461 -14.28 27.75 -12.98
N THR A 462 -14.47 28.99 -12.54
CA THR A 462 -13.44 30.02 -12.50
C THR A 462 -12.48 29.97 -11.32
N ASP A 463 -12.43 28.91 -10.50
CA ASP A 463 -11.21 28.67 -9.71
C ASP A 463 -11.15 27.28 -9.06
N GLU A 464 -10.19 26.47 -9.50
CA GLU A 464 -9.84 25.19 -8.88
C GLU A 464 -9.38 25.36 -7.42
N LYS A 465 -8.70 26.48 -7.15
CA LYS A 465 -8.18 26.82 -5.84
C LYS A 465 -9.31 27.06 -4.83
N PHE A 466 -10.46 27.52 -5.30
CA PHE A 466 -11.64 27.74 -4.47
C PHE A 466 -12.34 26.43 -4.09
N ALA A 467 -12.41 25.41 -4.94
CA ALA A 467 -13.06 24.14 -4.60
C ALA A 467 -12.43 23.49 -3.35
N LEU A 468 -11.09 23.39 -3.28
CA LEU A 468 -10.41 22.80 -2.13
C LEU A 468 -10.47 23.70 -0.89
N GLN A 469 -10.26 25.00 -1.08
CA GLN A 469 -10.26 25.95 0.03
C GLN A 469 -11.67 26.11 0.63
N ARG A 470 -12.72 25.97 -0.19
CA ARG A 470 -14.13 25.94 0.23
C ARG A 470 -14.48 24.64 0.93
N PHE A 471 -13.98 23.50 0.44
CA PHE A 471 -14.07 22.23 1.17
C PHE A 471 -13.52 22.36 2.60
N GLN A 472 -12.43 23.11 2.77
CA GLN A 472 -11.80 23.35 4.07
C GLN A 472 -12.44 24.47 4.89
N ARG A 473 -13.00 25.52 4.28
CA ARG A 473 -13.42 26.76 4.98
C ARG A 473 -14.92 26.91 5.23
N THR A 474 -15.81 26.39 4.39
CA THR A 474 -17.24 26.71 4.54
C THR A 474 -17.96 25.74 5.46
N ALA A 475 -18.20 26.21 6.68
CA ALA A 475 -19.14 25.65 7.65
C ALA A 475 -20.63 25.76 7.23
N SER A 476 -20.95 26.26 6.02
CA SER A 476 -22.31 26.27 5.45
C SER A 476 -22.65 24.98 4.66
N TYR A 477 -22.12 23.86 5.16
CA TYR A 477 -22.60 22.49 5.26
C TYR A 477 -23.78 21.93 4.40
N ARG A 478 -24.89 22.65 4.14
CA ARG A 478 -26.17 22.01 3.77
C ARG A 478 -26.24 21.26 2.43
N GLU A 479 -25.42 21.62 1.47
CA GLU A 479 -25.44 20.99 0.14
C GLU A 479 -24.33 19.95 -0.04
N TRP A 480 -23.14 20.24 0.48
CA TRP A 480 -22.03 19.30 0.48
C TRP A 480 -22.32 18.10 1.38
N GLU A 481 -23.12 18.25 2.44
CA GLU A 481 -23.69 17.14 3.24
C GLU A 481 -24.32 16.03 2.38
N LYS A 482 -24.78 16.33 1.17
CA LYS A 482 -25.47 15.34 0.34
C LYS A 482 -24.55 14.38 -0.40
N GLN A 483 -23.28 14.72 -0.65
CA GLN A 483 -22.40 13.89 -1.47
C GLN A 483 -21.04 13.69 -0.81
N SER A 484 -20.63 12.43 -0.71
CA SER A 484 -19.33 12.06 -0.17
C SER A 484 -18.24 12.21 -1.23
N PRO A 485 -17.02 12.64 -0.86
CA PRO A 485 -15.84 12.40 -1.67
C PRO A 485 -15.64 10.91 -1.95
N ILE A 486 -14.91 10.58 -3.01
CA ILE A 486 -14.63 9.21 -3.43
C ILE A 486 -13.12 8.99 -3.41
N LEU A 487 -12.70 7.96 -2.69
CA LEU A 487 -11.34 7.45 -2.70
C LEU A 487 -11.29 6.16 -3.53
N LEU A 488 -10.52 6.17 -4.63
CA LEU A 488 -10.35 5.00 -5.51
C LEU A 488 -9.03 4.30 -5.20
N LEU A 489 -9.10 2.99 -4.94
CA LEU A 489 -7.98 2.14 -4.56
C LEU A 489 -8.00 0.79 -5.33
N GLU A 490 -6.86 0.09 -5.29
CA GLU A 490 -6.76 -1.33 -5.64
C GLU A 490 -7.74 -2.19 -4.80
N GLU A 491 -8.33 -3.21 -5.43
CA GLU A 491 -9.19 -4.18 -4.73
C GLU A 491 -8.38 -5.37 -4.18
N CYS A 492 -7.95 -5.28 -2.93
CA CYS A 492 -6.94 -6.17 -2.33
C CYS A 492 -7.48 -7.44 -1.63
N GLY A 493 -8.71 -7.87 -1.93
CA GLY A 493 -9.28 -9.11 -1.38
C GLY A 493 -9.97 -8.94 -0.02
N SER A 494 -9.78 -9.90 0.88
CA SER A 494 -10.56 -10.04 2.13
C SER A 494 -9.72 -9.78 3.38
N PRO A 495 -10.31 -9.25 4.47
CA PRO A 495 -9.61 -9.11 5.75
C PRO A 495 -9.01 -10.42 6.25
N ILE A 496 -7.81 -10.35 6.86
CA ILE A 496 -7.16 -11.54 7.39
C ILE A 496 -7.76 -11.99 8.72
N GLU A 497 -7.47 -13.24 9.08
CA GLU A 497 -7.75 -13.81 10.40
C GLU A 497 -6.44 -14.35 10.99
N SER A 498 -5.77 -13.56 11.83
CA SER A 498 -4.40 -13.84 12.28
C SER A 498 -4.23 -15.23 12.93
N HIS A 499 -5.23 -15.70 13.66
CA HIS A 499 -5.20 -17.02 14.31
C HIS A 499 -5.17 -18.19 13.32
N LYS A 500 -5.63 -18.01 12.08
CA LYS A 500 -5.59 -19.03 11.00
C LYS A 500 -4.25 -19.05 10.25
N PHE A 501 -3.41 -18.04 10.47
CA PHE A 501 -2.17 -17.89 9.71
C PHE A 501 -1.02 -18.68 10.31
N THR A 502 -0.17 -19.18 9.43
CA THR A 502 1.14 -19.75 9.77
C THR A 502 2.08 -18.68 10.35
N PRO A 503 3.14 -19.07 11.09
CA PRO A 503 4.14 -18.11 11.57
C PRO A 503 4.78 -17.27 10.45
N ASP A 504 4.97 -17.86 9.25
CA ASP A 504 5.52 -17.16 8.07
C ASP A 504 4.57 -16.08 7.55
N GLU A 505 3.28 -16.39 7.42
CA GLU A 505 2.27 -15.40 6.99
C GLU A 505 2.11 -14.26 8.01
N ARG A 506 2.14 -14.58 9.31
CA ARG A 506 2.10 -13.56 10.37
C ARG A 506 3.34 -12.66 10.33
N SER A 507 4.52 -13.24 10.11
CA SER A 507 5.77 -12.50 9.97
C SER A 507 5.76 -11.61 8.73
N GLU A 508 5.23 -12.08 7.60
CA GLU A 508 5.06 -11.30 6.40
C GLU A 508 4.09 -10.12 6.62
N CYS A 509 2.95 -10.34 7.28
CA CYS A 509 2.03 -9.27 7.68
C CYS A 509 2.70 -8.25 8.62
N PHE A 510 3.50 -8.73 9.58
CA PHE A 510 4.22 -7.86 10.51
C PHE A 510 5.30 -7.05 9.79
N SER A 511 5.95 -7.63 8.77
CA SER A 511 6.90 -6.92 7.92
C SER A 511 6.28 -5.70 7.24
N LEU A 512 4.99 -5.75 6.86
CA LEU A 512 4.29 -4.60 6.28
C LEU A 512 4.23 -3.44 7.29
N ALA A 513 3.88 -3.75 8.54
CA ALA A 513 3.77 -2.78 9.62
C ALA A 513 5.12 -2.14 9.98
N LEU A 514 6.21 -2.91 9.90
CA LEU A 514 7.57 -2.40 10.13
C LEU A 514 8.04 -1.48 9.00
N ARG A 515 7.61 -1.74 7.76
CA ARG A 515 8.04 -0.97 6.58
C ARG A 515 7.41 0.42 6.49
N LEU A 516 6.22 0.63 7.05
CA LEU A 516 5.57 1.94 7.08
C LEU A 516 6.42 2.99 7.81
N PRO A 517 6.91 2.76 9.05
CA PRO A 517 7.81 3.69 9.72
C PRO A 517 9.15 3.93 9.02
N HIS A 518 9.68 2.92 8.32
CA HIS A 518 10.90 3.09 7.51
C HIS A 518 10.70 4.07 6.35
N ALA A 519 9.46 4.23 5.89
CA ALA A 519 9.07 5.23 4.92
C ALA A 519 8.48 6.51 5.55
N GLU A 520 8.64 6.69 6.87
CA GLU A 520 8.15 7.86 7.62
C GLU A 520 6.61 8.01 7.68
N PHE A 521 5.90 6.87 7.72
CA PHE A 521 4.44 6.82 7.92
C PHE A 521 4.05 6.05 9.19
N THR A 522 2.94 6.45 9.79
CA THR A 522 2.20 5.67 10.79
C THR A 522 0.75 5.54 10.34
N GLN A 523 0.11 4.41 10.61
CA GLN A 523 -1.29 4.17 10.26
C GLN A 523 -2.24 4.57 11.40
N ASN A 524 -1.79 4.54 12.67
CA ASN A 524 -2.52 5.01 13.86
C ASN A 524 -3.91 4.36 14.10
N SER A 525 -4.22 3.25 13.45
CA SER A 525 -5.45 2.47 13.65
C SER A 525 -5.22 1.00 13.31
N PHE A 526 -4.10 0.46 13.79
CA PHE A 526 -3.67 -0.86 13.34
C PHE A 526 -4.58 -1.91 13.98
N TYR A 527 -5.15 -2.78 13.16
CA TYR A 527 -5.99 -3.91 13.54
C TYR A 527 -5.87 -4.99 12.46
N VAL A 528 -6.03 -6.26 12.84
CA VAL A 528 -5.98 -7.40 11.91
C VAL A 528 -6.95 -7.22 10.72
N ARG A 529 -8.16 -6.70 10.96
CA ARG A 529 -9.15 -6.42 9.90
C ARG A 529 -8.70 -5.42 8.84
N ASN A 530 -7.68 -4.62 9.15
CA ASN A 530 -7.11 -3.61 8.26
C ASN A 530 -5.91 -4.16 7.46
N ILE A 531 -5.70 -5.48 7.48
CA ILE A 531 -4.81 -6.17 6.56
C ILE A 531 -5.70 -7.02 5.66
N LEU A 532 -5.59 -6.81 4.35
CA LEU A 532 -6.29 -7.59 3.34
C LEU A 532 -5.36 -8.66 2.76
N ARG A 533 -5.93 -9.81 2.42
CA ARG A 533 -5.29 -10.94 1.74
C ARG A 533 -5.92 -11.16 0.38
N GLN A 534 -5.08 -11.37 -0.62
CA GLN A 534 -5.48 -11.80 -1.96
C GLN A 534 -4.56 -12.93 -2.47
N PRO A 535 -5.00 -13.70 -3.48
CA PRO A 535 -4.15 -14.66 -4.17
C PRO A 535 -2.90 -13.98 -4.73
N GLY A 536 -1.75 -14.67 -4.65
CA GLY A 536 -0.48 -14.15 -5.16
C GLY A 536 0.44 -15.26 -5.70
N PRO A 537 1.74 -14.95 -5.94
CA PRO A 537 2.35 -13.64 -5.76
C PRO A 537 1.84 -12.64 -6.80
N LEU A 538 1.88 -11.34 -6.50
CA LEU A 538 1.39 -10.33 -7.44
C LEU A 538 2.32 -10.10 -8.65
N SER A 539 3.54 -10.64 -8.59
CA SER A 539 4.50 -10.66 -9.69
C SER A 539 4.09 -11.60 -10.83
N VAL A 540 3.10 -12.47 -10.63
CA VAL A 540 2.55 -13.33 -11.70
C VAL A 540 1.16 -12.87 -12.13
N PRO A 541 0.72 -13.18 -13.38
CA PRO A 541 -0.61 -12.82 -13.87
C PRO A 541 -1.74 -13.38 -12.99
N PRO A 542 -2.91 -12.71 -12.90
CA PRO A 542 -4.02 -13.15 -12.05
C PRO A 542 -4.44 -14.62 -12.19
N ALA A 543 -4.33 -15.19 -13.40
CA ALA A 543 -4.69 -16.59 -13.67
C ALA A 543 -3.74 -17.62 -13.02
N GLU A 544 -2.51 -17.22 -12.69
CA GLU A 544 -1.48 -18.06 -12.06
C GLU A 544 -1.38 -17.85 -10.55
N ARG A 545 -2.11 -16.87 -10.03
CA ARG A 545 -2.11 -16.56 -8.59
C ARG A 545 -2.86 -17.61 -7.81
N SER A 546 -2.41 -17.84 -6.59
CA SER A 546 -3.03 -18.82 -5.71
C SER A 546 -3.08 -18.35 -4.26
N ASP A 547 -4.06 -18.86 -3.52
CA ASP A 547 -4.12 -18.73 -2.06
C ASP A 547 -3.01 -19.49 -1.35
N ARG A 548 -2.27 -20.35 -2.08
CA ARG A 548 -1.04 -20.94 -1.54
C ARG A 548 -0.10 -19.78 -1.28
N THR A 549 0.26 -18.96 -2.25
CA THR A 549 1.21 -17.86 -2.08
C THR A 549 0.51 -16.50 -1.95
N PRO A 550 -0.19 -16.21 -0.82
CA PRO A 550 -0.98 -14.99 -0.73
C PRO A 550 -0.10 -13.74 -0.80
N SER A 551 -0.74 -12.61 -1.05
CA SER A 551 -0.15 -11.29 -0.90
C SER A 551 -1.06 -10.43 -0.02
N PHE A 552 -0.43 -9.50 0.71
CA PHE A 552 -1.07 -8.76 1.78
C PHE A 552 -0.99 -7.25 1.55
N ARG A 553 -1.95 -6.50 2.09
CA ARG A 553 -2.02 -5.02 2.02
C ARG A 553 -2.53 -4.44 3.32
N ILE A 554 -1.89 -3.41 3.86
CA ILE A 554 -2.42 -2.58 4.94
C ILE A 554 -3.35 -1.54 4.34
N ILE A 555 -4.54 -1.38 4.91
CA ILE A 555 -5.55 -0.40 4.50
C ILE A 555 -5.94 0.52 5.66
N ASP A 556 -6.87 1.44 5.38
CA ASP A 556 -7.54 2.30 6.36
C ASP A 556 -6.60 3.33 7.01
N PHE A 557 -6.11 4.28 6.22
CA PHE A 557 -5.23 5.37 6.67
C PHE A 557 -6.01 6.63 7.06
N GLY A 558 -7.28 6.50 7.47
CA GLY A 558 -8.09 7.63 7.92
C GLY A 558 -7.46 8.43 9.06
N ARG A 559 -6.69 7.76 9.93
CA ARG A 559 -5.92 8.36 11.02
C ARG A 559 -4.41 8.39 10.76
N GLY A 560 -3.98 8.01 9.56
CA GLY A 560 -2.58 7.92 9.21
C GLY A 560 -1.89 9.29 9.28
N GLU A 561 -0.61 9.27 9.60
CA GLU A 561 0.25 10.44 9.65
C GLU A 561 1.50 10.23 8.80
N HIS A 562 2.07 11.34 8.35
CA HIS A 562 3.29 11.36 7.53
C HIS A 562 4.22 12.43 8.10
N TRP A 563 5.41 12.02 8.53
CA TRP A 563 6.32 12.85 9.33
C TRP A 563 6.67 14.21 8.71
N PRO A 564 6.99 14.31 7.40
CA PRO A 564 7.21 15.61 6.73
C PRO A 564 6.02 16.58 6.83
N TYR A 565 4.78 16.10 6.96
CA TYR A 565 3.63 16.96 7.16
C TYR A 565 3.54 17.49 8.60
N GLU A 566 3.90 16.66 9.58
CA GLU A 566 3.94 17.05 10.99
C GLU A 566 5.01 18.11 11.26
N LEU A 567 6.19 17.95 10.64
CA LEU A 567 7.29 18.93 10.75
C LEU A 567 6.90 20.31 10.23
N LYS A 568 6.19 20.39 9.10
CA LYS A 568 5.76 21.68 8.51
C LYS A 568 4.68 22.38 9.35
N ALA A 569 3.92 21.65 10.14
CA ALA A 569 2.77 22.17 10.85
C ALA A 569 3.09 22.75 12.24
N LYS A 570 4.24 22.43 12.84
CA LYS A 570 4.49 22.67 14.26
C LYS A 570 5.78 23.44 14.51
N THR A 571 5.73 24.39 15.44
CA THR A 571 6.87 25.22 15.85
C THR A 571 7.80 24.50 16.85
N GLN A 572 7.32 23.44 17.53
CA GLN A 572 8.05 22.70 18.57
C GLN A 572 8.57 21.36 18.05
N VAL A 573 9.54 21.37 17.13
CA VAL A 573 10.04 20.19 16.41
C VAL A 573 10.41 19.02 17.33
N GLU A 574 11.12 19.28 18.43
CA GLU A 574 11.56 18.23 19.37
C GLU A 574 10.40 17.48 20.02
N LYS A 575 9.36 18.21 20.45
CA LYS A 575 8.16 17.61 21.03
C LYS A 575 7.42 16.75 20.00
N CYS A 576 7.39 17.21 18.74
CA CYS A 576 6.76 16.47 17.65
C CYS A 576 7.51 15.19 17.35
N ALA A 577 8.85 15.25 17.31
CA ALA A 577 9.70 14.09 17.08
C ALA A 577 9.50 13.05 18.18
N LYS A 578 9.46 13.48 19.45
CA LYS A 578 9.17 12.58 20.57
C LYS A 578 7.82 11.88 20.40
N GLN A 579 6.76 12.64 20.13
CA GLN A 579 5.41 12.08 19.92
C GLN A 579 5.35 11.12 18.73
N TRP A 580 6.04 11.44 17.64
CA TRP A 580 6.14 10.61 16.46
C TRP A 580 6.80 9.26 16.76
N TRP A 581 7.93 9.27 17.47
CA TRP A 581 8.62 8.04 17.86
C TRP A 581 7.78 7.19 18.82
N GLU A 582 7.08 7.83 19.77
CA GLU A 582 6.16 7.14 20.68
C GLU A 582 4.99 6.49 19.90
N ALA A 583 4.41 7.18 18.92
CA ALA A 583 3.35 6.65 18.07
C ALA A 583 3.85 5.47 17.22
N ARG A 584 5.04 5.59 16.62
CA ARG A 584 5.70 4.52 15.88
C ARG A 584 5.88 3.26 16.74
N ASP A 585 6.49 3.43 17.91
CA ASP A 585 6.81 2.30 18.78
C ASP A 585 5.54 1.68 19.39
N TYR A 586 4.49 2.48 19.58
CA TYR A 586 3.16 1.99 19.93
C TYR A 586 2.54 1.14 18.82
N GLU A 587 2.59 1.62 17.57
CA GLU A 587 2.01 0.91 16.43
C GLU A 587 2.69 -0.43 16.19
N VAL A 588 4.03 -0.49 16.26
CA VAL A 588 4.79 -1.74 16.13
C VAL A 588 4.40 -2.74 17.23
N ARG A 589 4.31 -2.31 18.49
CA ARG A 589 3.87 -3.18 19.60
C ARG A 589 2.43 -3.66 19.42
N LYS A 590 1.55 -2.78 18.94
CA LYS A 590 0.17 -3.14 18.66
C LYS A 590 0.08 -4.17 17.54
N ALA A 591 0.83 -3.97 16.46
CA ALA A 591 0.88 -4.92 15.34
C ALA A 591 1.40 -6.29 15.78
N HIS A 592 2.43 -6.33 16.62
CA HIS A 592 2.95 -7.56 17.20
C HIS A 592 1.89 -8.33 18.00
N ALA A 593 1.12 -7.63 18.85
CA ALA A 593 0.07 -8.22 19.66
C ALA A 593 -1.12 -8.70 18.81
N GLU A 594 -1.62 -7.88 17.89
CA GLU A 594 -2.76 -8.18 17.00
C GLU A 594 -2.47 -9.39 16.08
N LEU A 595 -1.23 -9.49 15.58
CA LEU A 595 -0.79 -10.60 14.74
C LEU A 595 -0.39 -11.86 15.53
N GLN A 596 -0.44 -11.82 16.86
CA GLN A 596 -0.10 -12.95 17.73
C GLN A 596 1.29 -13.53 17.41
N ILE A 597 2.28 -12.65 17.26
CA ILE A 597 3.68 -13.04 17.07
C ILE A 597 4.21 -13.58 18.40
N GLN A 598 4.69 -14.83 18.41
CA GLN A 598 5.22 -15.48 19.61
C GLN A 598 6.75 -15.41 19.68
N ASP A 599 7.42 -15.67 18.56
CA ASP A 599 8.86 -15.61 18.41
C ASP A 599 9.21 -15.18 16.97
N PHE A 600 10.28 -14.41 16.82
CA PHE A 600 10.83 -14.02 15.53
C PHE A 600 11.75 -15.10 14.91
N ASN A 601 12.14 -16.13 15.67
CA ASN A 601 13.17 -17.13 15.31
C ASN A 601 12.64 -18.59 15.15
N TYR A 602 11.43 -18.80 14.62
CA TYR A 602 10.77 -20.13 14.57
C TYR A 602 11.29 -21.12 13.50
#